data_AF-Q1RID1-F1
#
_entry.id   AF-Q1RID1-F1
#
_cell.length_a   1.000
_cell.length_b   1.000
_cell.length_c   1.000
_cell.angle_alpha   90.00
_cell.angle_beta   90.00
_cell.angle_gamma   90.00
#
_symmetry.space_group_name_H-M   'P 1'
#
loop_
_entity.id
_entity.type
_entity.pdbx_description
1 polymer ?
#
loop_
_entity_poly.entity_id
_entity_poly.type
_entity_poly.pdbx_seq_one_letter_code
_entity_poly.pdbx_strand_id
1 'polypeptide(L)'
;MTSNITKIQNTWLKLGITSLAFAGLYSVVLVVLRTPQLASFFPNPHIFKSALIIHVDLSVLIWLLSITASVWGSVIHMSSRGLTTGSSNKKYKYKKLRLSCFILDPVVKPRDDSVYPKLAFFATILIAISPIAGHNPIMNNYIPMLENIIFVLGLSLFGITLLLYAINILYFFNWANWSNLINFTILSTIIMYILSWVCFWCSYSDLQNVIQIIPIEIEFYYKLLFWSGGHLLQFIYTQIAMFIWIMLFEKLIGRESKFQKFYLFLLYLNFVFSTLIIWGHISYDIIDGNFKEFYTNHMKYLGGIAPGLCIGGIGLEWVCHSRKSGNPEKKIYWIPASAGMTASITKATLLCSITLFLLGGLIAMNISGINVVIPAHYHGSIVGISIACMGYCYLGVKRHCKERRALLHGSKNAFGVISWLDHGIQKINKNINNIDIFNWILRSSRGMTITTTLYLLTFGQILHILGLAFAGGYGVMRKDPNTVMPLSAKLLMGMMGGGWLIAIVGGLMFVFICGKIIFLKNKQNYDD
;
A
#
# COMPACT_ATOMS: atom_id res chain seq x y z
N MET A 1 0.71 14.12 15.98
CA MET A 1 0.45 14.00 14.51
C MET A 1 -1.02 14.27 14.10
N THR A 2 -1.53 15.50 14.25
CA THR A 2 -2.93 15.86 13.89
C THR A 2 -3.00 17.03 12.91
N SER A 3 -2.53 16.84 11.68
CA SER A 3 -2.85 17.71 10.55
C SER A 3 -4.02 17.12 9.74
N ASN A 4 -4.88 17.99 9.21
CA ASN A 4 -5.94 17.60 8.27
C ASN A 4 -5.31 17.01 7.00
N ILE A 5 -5.94 15.98 6.44
CA ILE A 5 -5.46 15.35 5.21
C ILE A 5 -5.68 16.33 4.06
N THR A 6 -4.63 16.63 3.31
CA THR A 6 -4.72 17.58 2.20
C THR A 6 -5.56 16.99 1.06
N LYS A 7 -6.10 17.85 0.20
CA LYS A 7 -6.87 17.43 -0.98
C LYS A 7 -6.06 16.47 -1.87
N ILE A 8 -4.75 16.69 -1.98
CA ILE A 8 -3.84 15.87 -2.80
C ILE A 8 -3.67 14.46 -2.21
N GLN A 9 -3.49 14.34 -0.90
CA GLN A 9 -3.43 13.04 -0.21
C GLN A 9 -4.71 12.23 -0.42
N ASN A 10 -5.87 12.86 -0.23
CA ASN A 10 -7.15 12.19 -0.47
C ASN A 10 -7.32 11.72 -1.93
N THR A 11 -6.73 12.43 -2.90
CA THR A 11 -6.82 12.05 -4.31
C THR A 11 -5.95 10.83 -4.61
N TRP A 12 -4.75 10.75 -4.03
CA TRP A 12 -3.90 9.56 -4.12
C TRP A 12 -4.51 8.34 -3.40
N LEU A 13 -5.15 8.55 -2.24
CA LEU A 13 -5.91 7.49 -1.55
C LEU A 13 -7.05 6.94 -2.42
N LYS A 14 -7.80 7.83 -3.09
CA LYS A 14 -8.85 7.45 -4.03
C LYS A 14 -8.31 6.60 -5.18
N LEU A 15 -7.21 7.03 -5.78
CA LEU A 15 -6.54 6.29 -6.86
C LEU A 15 -6.20 4.87 -6.41
N GLY A 16 -5.53 4.73 -5.26
CA GLY A 16 -5.17 3.42 -4.72
C GLY A 16 -6.38 2.52 -4.50
N ILE A 17 -7.45 3.04 -3.90
CA ILE A 17 -8.66 2.26 -3.63
C ILE A 17 -9.33 1.83 -4.93
N THR A 18 -9.37 2.69 -5.95
CA THR A 18 -9.88 2.33 -7.28
C THR A 18 -9.01 1.26 -7.94
N SER A 19 -7.68 1.35 -7.81
CA SER A 19 -6.76 0.30 -8.29
C SER A 19 -7.06 -1.05 -7.64
N LEU A 20 -7.27 -1.09 -6.31
CA LEU A 20 -7.69 -2.31 -5.62
C LEU A 20 -9.07 -2.81 -6.07
N ALA A 21 -10.00 -1.92 -6.42
CA ALA A 21 -11.29 -2.31 -6.96
C ALA A 21 -11.14 -3.08 -8.28
N PHE A 22 -10.35 -2.53 -9.22
CA PHE A 22 -10.04 -3.22 -10.47
C PHE A 22 -9.26 -4.52 -10.23
N ALA A 23 -8.27 -4.52 -9.34
CA ALA A 23 -7.55 -5.73 -8.98
C ALA A 23 -8.48 -6.82 -8.41
N GLY A 24 -9.48 -6.43 -7.61
CA GLY A 24 -10.49 -7.32 -7.07
C GLY A 24 -11.33 -8.00 -8.15
N LEU A 25 -11.73 -7.26 -9.19
CA LEU A 25 -12.43 -7.82 -10.36
C LEU A 25 -11.57 -8.88 -11.06
N TYR A 26 -10.29 -8.56 -11.31
CA TYR A 26 -9.36 -9.53 -11.89
C TYR A 26 -9.11 -10.74 -10.97
N SER A 27 -9.15 -10.56 -9.65
CA SER A 27 -9.05 -11.68 -8.70
C SER A 27 -10.22 -12.66 -8.86
N VAL A 28 -11.44 -12.15 -9.06
CA VAL A 28 -12.63 -12.98 -9.35
C VAL A 28 -12.46 -13.72 -10.68
N VAL A 29 -11.95 -13.06 -11.72
CA VAL A 29 -11.65 -13.70 -13.02
C VAL A 29 -10.65 -14.84 -12.84
N LEU A 30 -9.59 -14.63 -12.07
CA LEU A 30 -8.60 -15.67 -11.81
C LEU A 30 -9.20 -16.88 -11.07
N VAL A 31 -10.17 -16.66 -10.17
CA VAL A 31 -10.88 -17.75 -9.46
C VAL A 31 -11.63 -18.60 -10.47
N VAL A 32 -12.42 -17.94 -11.33
CA VAL A 32 -13.19 -18.60 -12.39
C VAL A 32 -12.27 -19.43 -13.28
N LEU A 33 -11.14 -18.86 -13.71
CA LEU A 33 -10.18 -19.53 -14.59
C LEU A 33 -9.39 -20.65 -13.91
N ARG A 34 -9.41 -20.76 -12.57
CA ARG A 34 -8.81 -21.87 -11.82
C ARG A 34 -9.79 -22.99 -11.51
N THR A 35 -11.10 -22.75 -11.63
CA THR A 35 -12.12 -23.78 -11.42
C THR A 35 -12.28 -24.60 -12.70
N PRO A 36 -11.94 -25.91 -12.72
CA PRO A 36 -11.88 -26.70 -13.96
C PRO A 36 -13.17 -26.66 -14.79
N GLN A 37 -14.34 -26.68 -14.12
CA GLN A 37 -15.65 -26.64 -14.77
C GLN A 37 -15.96 -25.28 -15.42
N LEU A 38 -15.35 -24.20 -14.93
CA LEU A 38 -15.56 -22.85 -15.45
C LEU A 38 -14.46 -22.46 -16.44
N ALA A 39 -13.24 -22.96 -16.25
CA ALA A 39 -12.11 -22.74 -17.14
C ALA A 39 -12.36 -23.33 -18.55
N SER A 40 -13.17 -24.38 -18.67
CA SER A 40 -13.55 -24.97 -19.97
C SER A 40 -14.29 -23.98 -20.89
N PHE A 41 -14.95 -22.95 -20.34
CA PHE A 41 -15.56 -21.88 -21.14
C PHE A 41 -14.55 -20.89 -21.72
N PHE A 42 -13.29 -20.92 -21.27
CA PHE A 42 -12.22 -20.00 -21.68
C PHE A 42 -11.02 -20.80 -22.22
N PRO A 43 -11.04 -21.20 -23.50
CA PRO A 43 -10.03 -22.08 -24.07
C PRO A 43 -8.64 -21.43 -24.23
N ASN A 44 -8.53 -20.10 -24.17
CA ASN A 44 -7.26 -19.41 -24.31
C ASN A 44 -6.45 -19.41 -22.98
N PRO A 45 -5.33 -20.14 -22.90
CA PRO A 45 -4.53 -20.25 -21.68
C PRO A 45 -3.83 -18.94 -21.28
N HIS A 46 -3.68 -18.00 -22.22
CA HIS A 46 -3.05 -16.71 -21.95
C HIS A 46 -3.94 -15.76 -21.15
N ILE A 47 -5.27 -15.93 -21.16
CA ILE A 47 -6.20 -15.08 -20.40
C ILE A 47 -5.90 -15.14 -18.90
N PHE A 48 -5.63 -16.34 -18.37
CA PHE A 48 -5.27 -16.51 -16.96
C PHE A 48 -4.00 -15.72 -16.61
N LYS A 49 -2.94 -15.88 -17.41
CA LYS A 49 -1.67 -15.19 -17.18
C LYS A 49 -1.85 -13.67 -17.32
N SER A 50 -2.54 -13.19 -18.35
CA SER A 50 -2.81 -11.75 -18.50
C SER A 50 -3.62 -11.17 -17.34
N ALA A 51 -4.69 -11.84 -16.90
CA ALA A 51 -5.46 -11.43 -15.74
C ALA A 51 -4.60 -11.36 -14.46
N LEU A 52 -3.65 -12.30 -14.33
CA LEU A 52 -2.72 -12.34 -13.20
C LEU A 52 -1.75 -11.16 -13.22
N ILE A 53 -1.23 -10.79 -14.40
CA ILE A 53 -0.37 -9.61 -14.58
C ILE A 53 -1.13 -8.35 -14.13
N ILE A 54 -2.31 -8.11 -14.69
CA ILE A 54 -3.11 -6.92 -14.36
C ILE A 54 -3.50 -6.89 -12.87
N HIS A 55 -3.89 -8.04 -12.31
CA HIS A 55 -4.18 -8.14 -10.88
C HIS A 55 -2.98 -7.72 -10.02
N VAL A 56 -1.79 -8.22 -10.33
CA VAL A 56 -0.58 -7.96 -9.54
C VAL A 56 -0.15 -6.49 -9.67
N ASP A 57 -0.12 -5.92 -10.87
CA ASP A 57 0.24 -4.51 -11.06
C ASP A 57 -0.72 -3.58 -10.31
N LEU A 58 -2.02 -3.84 -10.38
CA LEU A 58 -3.02 -3.01 -9.71
C LEU A 58 -3.04 -3.20 -8.19
N SER A 59 -2.89 -4.42 -7.68
CA SER A 59 -2.96 -4.72 -6.24
C SER A 59 -1.67 -4.46 -5.48
N VAL A 60 -0.52 -4.46 -6.16
CA VAL A 60 0.79 -4.27 -5.55
C VAL A 60 1.41 -2.95 -6.00
N LEU A 61 1.73 -2.81 -7.29
CA LEU A 61 2.50 -1.68 -7.80
C LEU A 61 1.72 -0.37 -7.65
N ILE A 62 0.56 -0.26 -8.30
CA ILE A 62 -0.25 0.96 -8.31
C ILE A 62 -0.80 1.25 -6.92
N TRP A 63 -1.32 0.23 -6.22
CA TRP A 63 -1.85 0.36 -4.86
C TRP A 63 -0.82 0.92 -3.88
N LEU A 64 0.33 0.24 -3.72
CA LEU A 64 1.31 0.62 -2.70
C LEU A 64 1.98 1.94 -3.04
N LEU A 65 2.31 2.19 -4.31
CA LEU A 65 2.89 3.47 -4.73
C LEU A 65 1.91 4.64 -4.60
N SER A 66 0.60 4.42 -4.79
CA SER A 66 -0.41 5.45 -4.51
C SER A 66 -0.47 5.82 -3.02
N ILE A 67 -0.31 4.84 -2.13
CA ILE A 67 -0.24 5.11 -0.68
C ILE A 67 1.05 5.86 -0.34
N THR A 68 2.18 5.47 -0.91
CA THR A 68 3.46 6.20 -0.79
C THR A 68 3.32 7.66 -1.26
N ALA A 69 2.71 7.89 -2.42
CA ALA A 69 2.44 9.23 -2.95
C ALA A 69 1.51 10.06 -2.06
N SER A 70 0.53 9.40 -1.41
CA SER A 70 -0.31 10.03 -0.39
C SER A 70 0.50 10.43 0.85
N VAL A 71 1.52 9.66 1.25
CA VAL A 71 2.40 10.06 2.37
C VAL A 71 3.22 11.29 1.99
N TRP A 72 3.76 11.35 0.77
CA TRP A 72 4.51 12.51 0.26
C TRP A 72 3.68 13.80 0.26
N GLY A 73 2.39 13.72 -0.04
CA GLY A 73 1.47 14.87 -0.05
C GLY A 73 1.24 15.55 1.31
N SER A 74 1.83 15.03 2.40
CA SER A 74 1.79 15.67 3.72
C SER A 74 2.74 16.86 3.88
N VAL A 75 3.80 16.97 3.06
CA VAL A 75 4.82 18.04 3.15
C VAL A 75 4.25 19.41 2.80
N ILE A 76 3.29 19.48 1.88
CA ILE A 76 2.76 20.74 1.32
C ILE A 76 2.14 21.65 2.39
N HIS A 77 1.74 21.11 3.55
CA HIS A 77 1.15 21.91 4.64
C HIS A 77 2.18 22.54 5.60
N MET A 78 3.44 22.08 5.62
CA MET A 78 4.46 22.63 6.53
C MET A 78 5.09 23.92 6.00
N SER A 79 5.18 24.07 4.68
CA SER A 79 5.71 25.30 4.05
C SER A 79 4.77 26.51 4.25
N SER A 80 3.45 26.30 4.19
CA SER A 80 2.46 27.39 4.32
C SER A 80 2.26 27.91 5.75
N ARG A 81 2.64 27.19 6.79
CA ARG A 81 2.47 27.62 8.20
C ARG A 81 3.64 28.46 8.73
N GLY A 82 4.76 28.53 8.02
CA GLY A 82 5.90 29.37 8.39
C GLY A 82 5.70 30.87 8.11
N LEU A 83 4.60 31.26 7.47
CA LEU A 83 4.35 32.64 7.02
C LEU A 83 3.26 33.38 7.79
N THR A 84 2.58 32.76 8.76
CA THR A 84 1.45 33.39 9.45
C THR A 84 1.42 33.10 10.95
N THR A 85 2.45 33.52 11.69
CA THR A 85 2.32 33.82 13.13
C THR A 85 3.36 34.85 13.56
N GLY A 86 2.89 36.04 13.97
CA GLY A 86 3.63 36.92 14.89
C GLY A 86 4.00 38.31 14.36
N SER A 87 3.04 39.23 14.39
CA SER A 87 3.33 40.67 14.48
C SER A 87 3.97 40.97 15.83
N SER A 88 5.23 41.41 15.85
CA SER A 88 5.71 42.48 16.74
C SER A 88 7.06 43.02 16.27
N ASN A 89 7.08 44.34 16.09
CA ASN A 89 8.21 45.23 15.84
C ASN A 89 9.60 44.70 16.21
N LYS A 90 10.48 44.54 15.21
CA LYS A 90 11.90 44.88 15.31
C LYS A 90 12.49 45.11 13.91
N LYS A 91 12.80 46.38 13.62
CA LYS A 91 13.57 46.83 12.47
C LYS A 91 14.96 46.17 12.50
N TYR A 92 15.18 45.14 11.68
CA TYR A 92 16.53 44.75 11.27
C TYR A 92 16.76 45.21 9.83
N LYS A 93 17.62 46.20 9.72
CA LYS A 93 18.05 46.87 8.49
C LYS A 93 19.18 46.03 7.89
N TYR A 94 18.87 45.11 6.97
CA TYR A 94 19.89 44.50 6.11
C TYR A 94 19.81 45.08 4.70
N LYS A 95 20.99 45.49 4.24
CA LYS A 95 21.29 46.32 3.07
C LYS A 95 21.00 45.52 1.80
N LYS A 96 20.11 46.06 0.98
CA LYS A 96 19.76 45.63 -0.38
C LYS A 96 21.01 45.63 -1.26
N LEU A 97 21.60 44.47 -1.55
CA LEU A 97 22.52 44.32 -2.68
C LEU A 97 21.75 43.67 -3.82
N ARG A 98 21.54 44.47 -4.85
CA ARG A 98 20.74 44.22 -6.04
C ARG A 98 21.65 43.51 -7.04
N LEU A 99 21.52 42.19 -7.18
CA LEU A 99 22.04 41.47 -8.35
C LEU A 99 20.86 40.80 -9.05
N SER A 100 20.23 41.61 -9.89
CA SER A 100 19.12 41.24 -10.76
C SER A 100 19.65 40.63 -12.05
N CYS A 101 19.32 39.36 -12.29
CA CYS A 101 18.72 38.89 -13.55
C CYS A 101 18.32 37.41 -13.41
N PHE A 102 17.04 37.11 -13.70
CA PHE A 102 16.36 35.80 -13.64
C PHE A 102 16.01 35.21 -12.27
N ILE A 103 15.44 36.03 -11.37
CA ILE A 103 14.66 35.50 -10.24
C ILE A 103 13.18 35.62 -10.59
N LEU A 104 12.60 34.49 -10.99
CA LEU A 104 11.16 34.25 -10.97
C LEU A 104 10.64 34.51 -9.54
N ASP A 105 9.55 35.26 -9.43
CA ASP A 105 8.87 35.59 -8.18
C ASP A 105 8.70 34.36 -7.24
N PRO A 106 8.96 34.50 -5.92
CA PRO A 106 8.73 33.43 -4.95
C PRO A 106 7.26 33.37 -4.52
N VAL A 107 6.33 33.56 -5.47
CA VAL A 107 4.87 33.44 -5.27
C VAL A 107 4.32 32.50 -6.33
N VAL A 108 4.86 31.29 -6.43
CA VAL A 108 4.18 30.21 -7.12
C VAL A 108 3.37 29.46 -6.06
N LYS A 109 2.07 29.79 -5.94
CA LYS A 109 1.07 28.86 -5.40
C LYS A 109 1.36 27.48 -6.03
N PRO A 110 1.38 26.38 -5.26
CA PRO A 110 1.61 25.05 -5.83
C PRO A 110 0.69 24.87 -7.04
N ARG A 111 1.33 24.79 -8.20
CA ARG A 111 0.72 24.80 -9.53
C ARG A 111 -0.11 23.53 -9.63
N ASP A 112 -1.43 23.66 -9.57
CA ASP A 112 -2.45 22.59 -9.64
C ASP A 112 -1.91 21.16 -9.46
N ASP A 113 -1.43 20.80 -8.26
CA ASP A 113 -0.89 19.46 -7.93
C ASP A 113 -1.90 18.33 -8.21
N SER A 114 -3.15 18.66 -8.56
CA SER A 114 -4.16 17.72 -9.00
C SER A 114 -3.87 17.06 -10.35
N VAL A 115 -2.92 17.56 -11.14
CA VAL A 115 -2.55 16.96 -12.44
C VAL A 115 -1.92 15.58 -12.28
N TYR A 116 -1.00 15.40 -11.32
CA TYR A 116 -0.30 14.11 -11.16
C TYR A 116 -1.26 12.95 -10.84
N PRO A 117 -2.16 13.03 -9.83
CA PRO A 117 -3.11 11.95 -9.60
C PRO A 117 -4.07 11.69 -10.76
N LYS A 118 -4.43 12.71 -11.56
CA LYS A 118 -5.30 12.55 -12.74
C LYS A 118 -4.60 11.77 -13.84
N LEU A 119 -3.34 12.09 -14.14
CA LEU A 119 -2.52 11.34 -15.10
C LEU A 119 -2.30 9.90 -14.62
N ALA A 120 -1.99 9.72 -13.33
CA ALA A 120 -1.84 8.39 -12.73
C ALA A 120 -3.14 7.57 -12.78
N PHE A 121 -4.30 8.22 -12.61
CA PHE A 121 -5.60 7.59 -12.79
C PHE A 121 -5.84 7.13 -14.22
N PHE A 122 -5.55 7.98 -15.21
CA PHE A 122 -5.65 7.61 -16.61
C PHE A 122 -4.71 6.44 -16.96
N ALA A 123 -3.47 6.48 -16.46
CA ALA A 123 -2.51 5.40 -16.59
C ALA A 123 -3.00 4.07 -15.99
N THR A 124 -3.65 4.14 -14.82
CA THR A 124 -4.25 2.97 -14.16
C THR A 124 -5.39 2.36 -14.99
N ILE A 125 -6.20 3.19 -15.65
CA ILE A 125 -7.24 2.72 -16.57
C ILE A 125 -6.60 2.00 -17.76
N LEU A 126 -5.56 2.59 -18.38
CA LEU A 126 -4.86 1.96 -19.51
C LEU A 126 -4.34 0.58 -19.13
N ILE A 127 -3.69 0.43 -17.97
CA ILE A 127 -3.25 -0.88 -17.46
C ILE A 127 -4.45 -1.81 -17.31
N ALA A 128 -5.52 -1.37 -16.65
CA ALA A 128 -6.69 -2.20 -16.36
C ALA A 128 -7.42 -2.71 -17.61
N ILE A 129 -7.44 -1.94 -18.72
CA ILE A 129 -8.12 -2.34 -19.97
C ILE A 129 -7.17 -3.00 -20.99
N SER A 130 -5.86 -2.97 -20.73
CA SER A 130 -4.86 -3.44 -21.69
C SER A 130 -5.02 -4.87 -22.20
N PRO A 131 -5.63 -5.85 -21.48
CA PRO A 131 -5.84 -7.19 -22.06
C PRO A 131 -6.72 -7.20 -23.31
N ILE A 132 -7.56 -6.18 -23.52
CA ILE A 132 -8.38 -6.03 -24.72
C ILE A 132 -7.52 -5.87 -25.98
N ALA A 133 -6.31 -5.31 -25.85
CA ALA A 133 -5.39 -5.12 -26.96
C ALA A 133 -4.46 -6.30 -27.23
N GLY A 134 -4.58 -7.40 -26.48
CA GLY A 134 -3.80 -8.61 -26.70
C GLY A 134 -3.34 -9.29 -25.41
N HIS A 135 -3.19 -10.61 -25.48
CA HIS A 135 -2.87 -11.49 -24.37
C HIS A 135 -1.48 -12.11 -24.51
N ASN A 136 -0.42 -11.29 -24.52
CA ASN A 136 0.98 -11.73 -24.59
C ASN A 136 1.68 -11.53 -23.24
N PRO A 137 1.48 -12.43 -22.26
CA PRO A 137 1.95 -12.25 -20.89
C PRO A 137 3.43 -12.60 -20.72
N ILE A 138 4.18 -11.72 -20.08
CA ILE A 138 5.59 -11.89 -19.70
C ILE A 138 5.69 -11.85 -18.17
N MET A 139 5.90 -13.01 -17.57
CA MET A 139 5.78 -13.20 -16.12
C MET A 139 7.07 -12.87 -15.36
N ASN A 140 7.13 -11.69 -14.75
CA ASN A 140 8.24 -11.27 -13.89
C ASN A 140 7.92 -11.45 -12.39
N ASN A 141 8.95 -11.50 -11.54
CA ASN A 141 8.81 -11.54 -10.08
C ASN A 141 8.68 -10.14 -9.45
N TYR A 142 8.95 -9.07 -10.20
CA TYR A 142 8.85 -7.68 -9.73
C TYR A 142 7.74 -6.92 -10.45
N ILE A 143 7.97 -6.54 -11.70
CA ILE A 143 7.01 -5.84 -12.55
C ILE A 143 6.67 -6.76 -13.73
N PRO A 144 5.56 -7.50 -13.67
CA PRO A 144 5.13 -8.32 -14.79
C PRO A 144 4.72 -7.43 -15.96
N MET A 145 4.85 -7.95 -17.18
CA MET A 145 4.62 -7.17 -18.40
C MET A 145 3.59 -7.84 -19.29
N LEU A 146 2.65 -7.08 -19.82
CA LEU A 146 1.83 -7.51 -20.94
C LEU A 146 2.38 -6.87 -22.21
N GLU A 147 2.78 -7.68 -23.19
CA GLU A 147 3.37 -7.21 -24.44
C GLU A 147 2.29 -6.66 -25.37
N ASN A 148 1.80 -5.47 -25.02
CA ASN A 148 0.99 -4.64 -25.89
C ASN A 148 1.21 -3.15 -25.56
N ILE A 149 0.96 -2.30 -26.56
CA ILE A 149 1.26 -0.87 -26.46
C ILE A 149 0.44 -0.17 -25.37
N ILE A 150 -0.81 -0.60 -25.14
CA ILE A 150 -1.69 0.01 -24.13
C ILE A 150 -1.13 -0.20 -22.73
N PHE A 151 -0.67 -1.42 -22.42
CA PHE A 151 -0.07 -1.76 -21.15
C PHE A 151 1.23 -0.98 -20.93
N VAL A 152 2.13 -0.99 -21.93
CA VAL A 152 3.42 -0.29 -21.84
C VAL A 152 3.21 1.21 -21.65
N LEU A 153 2.34 1.84 -22.43
CA LEU A 153 2.00 3.26 -22.27
C LEU A 153 1.40 3.55 -20.88
N GLY A 154 0.50 2.70 -20.40
CA GLY A 154 -0.08 2.84 -19.06
C GLY A 154 0.98 2.76 -17.96
N LEU A 155 1.83 1.73 -18.00
CA LEU A 155 2.89 1.52 -17.01
C LEU A 155 3.92 2.65 -17.03
N SER A 156 4.40 3.05 -18.22
CA SER A 156 5.34 4.16 -18.38
C SER A 156 4.75 5.48 -17.92
N LEU A 157 3.49 5.78 -18.29
CA LEU A 157 2.82 7.01 -17.89
C LEU A 157 2.66 7.08 -16.36
N PHE A 158 2.24 5.98 -15.71
CA PHE A 158 2.13 5.94 -14.26
C PHE A 158 3.49 6.19 -13.59
N GLY A 159 4.51 5.45 -14.02
CA GLY A 159 5.87 5.54 -13.47
C GLY A 159 6.47 6.94 -13.59
N ILE A 160 6.41 7.54 -14.79
CA ILE A 160 6.92 8.89 -15.07
C ILE A 160 6.14 9.94 -14.28
N THR A 161 4.81 9.83 -14.25
CA THR A 161 3.96 10.75 -13.48
C THR A 161 4.37 10.76 -12.00
N LEU A 162 4.61 9.58 -11.42
CA LEU A 162 5.03 9.46 -10.04
C LEU A 162 6.46 9.97 -9.82
N LEU A 163 7.36 9.79 -10.80
CA LEU A 163 8.73 10.32 -10.74
C LEU A 163 8.74 11.85 -10.75
N LEU A 164 7.96 12.46 -11.64
CA LEU A 164 7.80 13.91 -11.70
C LEU A 164 7.16 14.46 -10.42
N TYR A 165 6.17 13.75 -9.86
CA TYR A 165 5.59 14.11 -8.57
C TYR A 165 6.62 14.01 -7.43
N ALA A 166 7.44 12.96 -7.39
CA ALA A 166 8.51 12.79 -6.40
C ALA A 166 9.53 13.95 -6.46
N ILE A 167 9.97 14.31 -7.67
CA ILE A 167 10.90 15.43 -7.92
C ILE A 167 10.26 16.77 -7.50
N ASN A 168 8.98 16.99 -7.81
CA ASN A 168 8.26 18.20 -7.41
C ASN A 168 8.21 18.33 -5.87
N ILE A 169 7.90 17.26 -5.15
CA ILE A 169 7.90 17.27 -3.68
C ILE A 169 9.31 17.51 -3.13
N LEU A 170 10.34 16.90 -3.72
CA LEU A 170 11.73 17.08 -3.31
C LEU A 170 12.20 18.54 -3.50
N TYR A 171 11.81 19.17 -4.60
CA TYR A 171 12.15 20.56 -4.91
C TYR A 171 11.63 21.54 -3.84
N PHE A 172 10.41 21.31 -3.34
CA PHE A 172 9.80 22.12 -2.27
C PHE A 172 10.01 21.55 -0.86
N PHE A 173 10.88 20.56 -0.70
CA PHE A 173 11.10 19.91 0.58
C PHE A 173 11.78 20.84 1.58
N ASN A 174 11.31 20.86 2.83
CA ASN A 174 11.92 21.67 3.88
C ASN A 174 13.12 20.94 4.51
N TRP A 175 14.31 21.25 4.01
CA TRP A 175 15.59 20.68 4.46
C TRP A 175 15.95 20.98 5.91
N ALA A 176 15.34 21.98 6.56
CA ALA A 176 15.66 22.32 7.95
C ALA A 176 15.19 21.26 8.98
N ASN A 177 14.16 20.48 8.65
CA ASN A 177 13.51 19.53 9.58
C ASN A 177 13.53 18.07 9.08
N TRP A 178 14.55 17.70 8.32
CA TRP A 178 14.66 16.37 7.70
C TRP A 178 14.78 15.23 8.73
N SER A 179 15.27 15.51 9.95
CA SER A 179 15.45 14.53 11.02
C SER A 179 14.17 14.12 11.75
N ASN A 180 13.01 14.68 11.39
CA ASN A 180 11.72 14.22 11.89
C ASN A 180 11.32 12.89 11.20
N LEU A 181 10.76 11.95 11.96
CA LEU A 181 10.26 10.66 11.48
C LEU A 181 9.41 10.77 10.19
N ILE A 182 8.45 11.70 10.13
CA ILE A 182 7.61 11.89 8.93
C ILE A 182 8.44 12.39 7.74
N ASN A 183 9.23 13.44 7.96
CA ASN A 183 10.01 14.08 6.90
C ASN A 183 11.08 13.13 6.35
N PHE A 184 11.72 12.37 7.24
CA PHE A 184 12.69 11.37 6.84
C PHE A 184 12.05 10.23 6.04
N THR A 185 10.87 9.74 6.44
CA THR A 185 10.13 8.75 5.63
C THR A 185 9.86 9.28 4.22
N ILE A 186 9.42 10.53 4.09
CA ILE A 186 9.12 11.13 2.79
C ILE A 186 10.39 11.28 1.95
N LEU A 187 11.45 11.86 2.52
CA LEU A 187 12.72 12.06 1.84
C LEU A 187 13.35 10.73 1.40
N SER A 188 13.46 9.77 2.32
CA SER A 188 14.05 8.46 2.03
C SER A 188 13.28 7.73 0.93
N THR A 189 11.95 7.67 0.99
CA THR A 189 11.15 6.98 -0.03
C THR A 189 11.17 7.66 -1.40
N ILE A 190 11.26 9.01 -1.45
CA ILE A 190 11.47 9.75 -2.72
C ILE A 190 12.83 9.40 -3.31
N ILE A 191 13.90 9.45 -2.52
CA ILE A 191 15.26 9.13 -2.98
C ILE A 191 15.33 7.69 -3.46
N MET A 192 14.75 6.74 -2.71
CA MET A 192 14.66 5.33 -3.11
C MET A 192 13.87 5.16 -4.42
N TYR A 193 12.78 5.90 -4.61
CA TYR A 193 12.03 5.83 -5.86
C TYR A 193 12.85 6.37 -7.04
N ILE A 194 13.55 7.50 -6.88
CA ILE A 194 14.45 8.03 -7.91
C ILE A 194 15.59 7.06 -8.21
N LEU A 195 16.21 6.47 -7.19
CA LEU A 195 17.25 5.45 -7.34
C LEU A 195 16.73 4.20 -8.06
N SER A 196 15.43 3.88 -7.99
CA SER A 196 14.87 2.73 -8.72
C SER A 196 14.90 2.97 -10.23
N TRP A 197 14.65 4.21 -10.66
CA TRP A 197 14.80 4.63 -12.06
C TRP A 197 16.25 4.62 -12.52
N VAL A 198 17.19 5.02 -11.65
CA VAL A 198 18.63 4.88 -11.93
C VAL A 198 18.99 3.40 -12.12
N CYS A 199 18.50 2.52 -11.25
CA CYS A 199 18.74 1.08 -11.38
C CYS A 199 18.15 0.48 -12.67
N PHE A 200 16.93 0.88 -13.05
CA PHE A 200 16.32 0.47 -14.32
C PHE A 200 17.11 0.99 -15.52
N TRP A 201 17.62 2.23 -15.44
CA TRP A 201 18.44 2.81 -16.49
C TRP A 201 19.79 2.10 -16.63
N CYS A 202 20.48 1.81 -15.53
CA CYS A 202 21.71 1.00 -15.54
C CYS A 202 21.45 -0.37 -16.16
N SER A 203 20.45 -1.10 -15.65
CA SER A 203 20.05 -2.40 -16.20
C SER A 203 19.71 -2.33 -17.70
N TYR A 204 19.05 -1.27 -18.15
CA TYR A 204 18.75 -1.05 -19.57
C TYR A 204 20.02 -0.84 -20.39
N SER A 205 20.91 0.05 -19.94
CA SER A 205 22.17 0.36 -20.62
C SER A 205 23.04 -0.88 -20.79
N ASP A 206 23.18 -1.68 -19.74
CA ASP A 206 23.95 -2.92 -19.79
C ASP A 206 23.31 -3.92 -20.75
N LEU A 207 21.98 -4.11 -20.68
CA LEU A 207 21.25 -4.99 -21.60
C LEU A 207 21.39 -4.58 -23.07
N GLN A 208 21.42 -3.27 -23.39
CA GLN A 208 21.61 -2.82 -24.78
C GLN A 208 22.97 -3.27 -25.33
N ASN A 209 24.03 -3.25 -24.52
CA ASN A 209 25.34 -3.73 -24.93
C ASN A 209 25.34 -5.25 -25.14
N VAL A 210 24.63 -6.00 -24.30
CA VAL A 210 24.57 -7.46 -24.38
C VAL A 210 23.78 -7.96 -25.60
N ILE A 211 22.64 -7.34 -25.91
CA ILE A 211 21.76 -7.79 -27.01
C ILE A 211 22.45 -7.71 -28.38
N GLN A 212 23.44 -6.82 -28.52
CA GLN A 212 24.26 -6.73 -29.73
C GLN A 212 25.17 -7.94 -29.91
N ILE A 213 25.50 -8.65 -28.83
CA ILE A 213 26.42 -9.80 -28.81
C ILE A 213 25.64 -11.11 -28.83
N ILE A 214 24.58 -11.21 -28.02
CA ILE A 214 23.81 -12.45 -27.81
C ILE A 214 22.31 -12.15 -27.90
N PRO A 215 21.53 -12.90 -28.68
CA PRO A 215 20.07 -12.78 -28.67
C PRO A 215 19.52 -13.21 -27.30
N ILE A 216 18.75 -12.33 -26.66
CA ILE A 216 18.13 -12.57 -25.35
C ILE A 216 16.62 -12.79 -25.52
N GLU A 217 16.09 -13.85 -24.93
CA GLU A 217 14.65 -14.07 -24.84
C GLU A 217 13.94 -12.95 -24.05
N ILE A 218 12.77 -12.53 -24.51
CA ILE A 218 12.03 -11.38 -23.94
C ILE A 218 11.70 -11.55 -22.44
N GLU A 219 11.45 -12.79 -21.99
CA GLU A 219 11.20 -13.06 -20.58
C GLU A 219 12.44 -12.80 -19.72
N PHE A 220 13.61 -13.20 -20.20
CA PHE A 220 14.88 -12.98 -19.51
C PHE A 220 15.28 -11.52 -19.53
N TYR A 221 15.01 -10.81 -20.65
CA TYR A 221 15.22 -9.37 -20.79
C TYR A 221 14.51 -8.59 -19.68
N TYR A 222 13.18 -8.72 -19.57
CA TYR A 222 12.41 -7.99 -18.56
C TYR A 222 12.74 -8.44 -17.13
N LYS A 223 13.07 -9.71 -16.95
CA LYS A 223 13.53 -10.22 -15.65
C LYS A 223 14.79 -9.50 -15.19
N LEU A 224 15.79 -9.31 -16.06
CA LEU A 224 17.02 -8.59 -15.73
C LEU A 224 16.79 -7.09 -15.59
N LEU A 225 16.01 -6.49 -16.50
CA LEU A 225 15.71 -5.06 -16.51
C LEU A 225 15.12 -4.59 -15.17
N PHE A 226 14.16 -5.34 -14.63
CA PHE A 226 13.44 -4.95 -13.42
C PHE A 226 14.02 -5.54 -12.12
N TRP A 227 15.05 -6.38 -12.18
CA TRP A 227 15.54 -7.09 -10.99
C TRP A 227 16.06 -6.11 -9.93
N SER A 228 16.99 -5.25 -10.31
CA SER A 228 17.69 -4.31 -9.41
C SER A 228 16.74 -3.27 -8.82
N GLY A 229 16.03 -2.51 -9.67
CA GLY A 229 15.07 -1.50 -9.22
C GLY A 229 13.84 -2.09 -8.52
N GLY A 230 13.43 -3.32 -8.88
CA GLY A 230 12.35 -4.04 -8.22
C GLY A 230 12.66 -4.40 -6.76
N HIS A 231 13.91 -4.74 -6.44
CA HIS A 231 14.35 -4.91 -5.05
C HIS A 231 14.20 -3.60 -4.27
N LEU A 232 14.58 -2.48 -4.88
CA LEU A 232 14.48 -1.17 -4.23
C LEU A 232 13.02 -0.77 -3.97
N LEU A 233 12.09 -1.09 -4.88
CA LEU A 233 10.65 -0.91 -4.66
C LEU A 233 10.16 -1.67 -3.41
N GLN A 234 10.66 -2.88 -3.16
CA GLN A 234 10.29 -3.63 -1.95
C GLN A 234 10.76 -2.93 -0.66
N PHE A 235 11.95 -2.33 -0.67
CA PHE A 235 12.42 -1.52 0.47
C PHE A 235 11.55 -0.27 0.68
N ILE A 236 11.00 0.34 -0.38
CA ILE A 236 10.05 1.46 -0.26
C ILE A 236 8.80 0.98 0.47
N TYR A 237 8.29 -0.19 0.11
CA TYR A 237 7.08 -0.75 0.73
C TYR A 237 7.29 -1.08 2.21
N THR A 238 8.45 -1.62 2.59
CA THR A 238 8.78 -1.86 4.01
C THR A 238 9.00 -0.56 4.79
N GLN A 239 9.60 0.46 4.17
CA GLN A 239 9.77 1.80 4.77
C GLN A 239 8.41 2.42 5.11
N ILE A 240 7.46 2.35 4.18
CA ILE A 240 6.09 2.85 4.38
C ILE A 240 5.32 2.01 5.39
N ALA A 241 5.48 0.67 5.38
CA ALA A 241 4.85 -0.21 6.35
C ALA A 241 5.29 0.11 7.78
N MET A 242 6.60 0.24 8.02
CA MET A 242 7.14 0.61 9.33
C MET A 242 6.58 1.95 9.80
N PHE A 243 6.61 2.97 8.93
CA PHE A 243 6.04 4.29 9.22
C PHE A 243 4.56 4.20 9.64
N ILE A 244 3.75 3.44 8.89
CA ILE A 244 2.33 3.25 9.20
C ILE A 244 2.14 2.48 10.50
N TRP A 245 2.94 1.44 10.79
CA TRP A 245 2.85 0.68 12.05
C TRP A 245 3.14 1.58 13.25
N ILE A 246 4.17 2.40 13.18
CA ILE A 246 4.51 3.37 14.23
C ILE A 246 3.35 4.34 14.43
N MET A 247 2.81 4.92 13.35
CA MET A 247 1.68 5.83 13.41
C MET A 247 0.41 5.18 14.00
N LEU A 248 0.11 3.93 13.62
CA LEU A 248 -1.01 3.17 14.17
C LEU A 248 -0.80 2.88 15.66
N PHE A 249 0.41 2.52 16.06
CA PHE A 249 0.77 2.23 17.43
C PHE A 249 0.68 3.48 18.32
N GLU A 250 1.25 4.61 17.90
CA GLU A 250 1.12 5.90 18.61
C GLU A 250 -0.34 6.32 18.80
N LYS A 251 -1.16 6.09 17.78
CA LYS A 251 -2.60 6.34 17.85
C LYS A 251 -3.32 5.41 18.81
N LEU A 252 -2.87 4.16 18.93
CA LEU A 252 -3.43 3.18 19.85
C LEU A 252 -3.09 3.53 21.31
N ILE A 253 -1.85 3.94 21.59
CA ILE A 253 -1.41 4.35 22.94
C ILE A 253 -1.85 5.78 23.32
N GLY A 254 -2.30 6.58 22.35
CA GLY A 254 -2.80 7.94 22.56
C GLY A 254 -1.72 8.99 22.86
N ARG A 255 -0.44 8.66 22.60
CA ARG A 255 0.72 9.54 22.83
C ARG A 255 1.81 9.24 21.79
N GLU A 256 2.78 10.13 21.68
CA GLU A 256 3.99 9.85 20.91
C GLU A 256 4.81 8.74 21.59
N SER A 257 5.49 7.94 20.77
CA SER A 257 6.33 6.84 21.24
C SER A 257 7.52 7.35 22.04
N LYS A 258 7.90 6.61 23.09
CA LYS A 258 9.16 6.86 23.82
C LYS A 258 10.38 6.43 23.00
N PHE A 259 10.20 5.55 22.04
CA PHE A 259 11.23 4.99 21.18
C PHE A 259 11.34 5.73 19.85
N GLN A 260 10.92 6.99 19.79
CA GLN A 260 10.94 7.80 18.55
C GLN A 260 12.32 7.84 17.88
N LYS A 261 13.40 8.01 18.66
CA LYS A 261 14.78 8.00 18.14
C LYS A 261 15.17 6.63 17.57
N PHE A 262 14.74 5.55 18.22
CA PHE A 262 14.99 4.19 17.77
C PHE A 262 14.23 3.89 16.47
N TYR A 263 12.96 4.27 16.37
CA TYR A 263 12.20 4.11 15.13
C TYR A 263 12.75 4.94 13.97
N LEU A 264 13.18 6.17 14.26
CA LEU A 264 13.87 7.00 13.28
C LEU A 264 15.17 6.32 12.81
N PHE A 265 15.98 5.77 13.73
CA PHE A 265 17.17 4.99 13.41
C PHE A 265 16.85 3.78 12.51
N LEU A 266 15.75 3.06 12.75
CA LEU A 266 15.34 1.94 11.90
C LEU A 266 14.98 2.38 10.48
N LEU A 267 14.34 3.54 10.33
CA LEU A 267 14.08 4.12 9.01
C LEU A 267 15.39 4.47 8.29
N TYR A 268 16.38 5.02 9.00
CA TYR A 268 17.72 5.26 8.44
C TYR A 268 18.39 3.95 8.02
N LEU A 269 18.34 2.94 8.89
CA LEU A 269 18.95 1.64 8.64
C LEU A 269 18.38 1.00 7.36
N ASN A 270 17.06 0.98 7.22
CA ASN A 270 16.40 0.43 6.03
C ASN A 270 16.74 1.23 4.77
N PHE A 271 16.82 2.57 4.88
CA PHE A 271 17.27 3.42 3.78
C PHE A 271 18.70 3.11 3.35
N VAL A 272 19.65 3.02 4.28
CA VAL A 272 21.05 2.68 4.00
C VAL A 272 21.17 1.29 3.38
N PHE A 273 20.46 0.28 3.90
CA PHE A 273 20.44 -1.05 3.30
C PHE A 273 19.91 -1.02 1.87
N SER A 274 18.89 -0.21 1.60
CA SER A 274 18.34 -0.07 0.25
C SER A 274 19.36 0.52 -0.74
N THR A 275 20.21 1.49 -0.32
CA THR A 275 21.19 2.10 -1.24
C THR A 275 22.34 1.17 -1.61
N LEU A 276 22.60 0.12 -0.81
CA LEU A 276 23.62 -0.90 -1.13
C LEU A 276 23.30 -1.68 -2.42
N ILE A 277 22.06 -1.62 -2.92
CA ILE A 277 21.65 -2.22 -4.21
C ILE A 277 22.52 -1.72 -5.37
N ILE A 278 22.98 -0.46 -5.33
CA ILE A 278 23.84 0.12 -6.38
C ILE A 278 25.14 -0.67 -6.53
N TRP A 279 25.65 -1.26 -5.45
CA TRP A 279 26.89 -2.04 -5.47
C TRP A 279 26.80 -3.26 -6.41
N GLY A 280 25.60 -3.81 -6.61
CA GLY A 280 25.39 -4.94 -7.51
C GLY A 280 25.73 -4.60 -8.97
N HIS A 281 25.38 -3.39 -9.41
CA HIS A 281 25.71 -2.88 -10.75
C HIS A 281 27.18 -2.52 -10.93
N ILE A 282 27.88 -2.18 -9.84
CA ILE A 282 29.32 -1.86 -9.88
C ILE A 282 30.16 -3.14 -9.92
N SER A 283 29.69 -4.21 -9.27
CA SER A 283 30.52 -5.38 -8.96
C SER A 283 30.28 -6.59 -9.87
N TYR A 284 29.13 -6.66 -10.54
CA TYR A 284 28.72 -7.84 -11.30
C TYR A 284 28.18 -7.45 -12.67
N ASP A 285 28.49 -8.26 -13.69
CA ASP A 285 27.86 -8.15 -15.00
C ASP A 285 26.40 -8.62 -14.91
N ILE A 286 25.50 -7.95 -15.63
CA ILE A 286 24.07 -8.26 -15.63
C ILE A 286 23.74 -9.66 -16.15
N ILE A 287 24.59 -10.25 -17.00
CA ILE A 287 24.39 -11.61 -17.53
C ILE A 287 24.73 -12.66 -16.47
N ASP A 288 25.70 -12.37 -15.59
CA ASP A 288 26.22 -13.33 -14.64
C ASP A 288 25.15 -13.76 -13.63
N GLY A 289 25.15 -15.05 -13.27
CA GLY A 289 24.31 -15.58 -12.20
C GLY A 289 24.52 -14.84 -10.87
N ASN A 290 25.76 -14.40 -10.63
CA ASN A 290 26.19 -13.65 -9.45
C ASN A 290 25.41 -12.33 -9.27
N PHE A 291 25.03 -11.67 -10.37
CA PHE A 291 24.22 -10.45 -10.30
C PHE A 291 22.88 -10.73 -9.62
N LYS A 292 22.15 -11.74 -10.09
CA LYS A 292 20.86 -12.12 -9.50
C LYS A 292 21.01 -12.64 -8.07
N GLU A 293 22.05 -13.43 -7.83
CA GLU A 293 22.34 -13.97 -6.51
C GLU A 293 22.64 -12.88 -5.49
N PHE A 294 23.42 -11.85 -5.86
CA PHE A 294 23.70 -10.69 -5.01
C PHE A 294 22.41 -10.04 -4.50
N TYR A 295 21.49 -9.68 -5.39
CA TYR A 295 20.24 -9.04 -4.96
C TYR A 295 19.35 -9.99 -4.15
N THR A 296 19.33 -11.28 -4.50
CA THR A 296 18.57 -12.29 -3.76
C THR A 296 19.08 -12.40 -2.32
N ASN A 297 20.39 -12.49 -2.14
CA ASN A 297 21.05 -12.53 -0.84
C ASN A 297 20.87 -11.21 -0.08
N HIS A 298 20.99 -10.07 -0.76
CA HIS A 298 20.74 -8.74 -0.21
C HIS A 298 19.34 -8.64 0.40
N MET A 299 18.30 -9.05 -0.33
CA MET A 299 16.93 -9.05 0.21
C MET A 299 16.76 -10.04 1.36
N LYS A 300 17.28 -11.26 1.20
CA LYS A 300 17.17 -12.34 2.20
C LYS A 300 17.75 -11.91 3.54
N TYR A 301 18.92 -11.26 3.54
CA TYR A 301 19.61 -10.89 4.77
C TYR A 301 19.23 -9.51 5.29
N LEU A 302 19.00 -8.52 4.44
CA LEU A 302 18.80 -7.14 4.89
C LEU A 302 17.33 -6.69 4.90
N GLY A 303 16.51 -7.22 3.99
CA GLY A 303 15.13 -6.76 3.80
C GLY A 303 14.22 -6.93 5.02
N GLY A 304 14.51 -7.91 5.87
CA GLY A 304 13.73 -8.21 7.08
C GLY A 304 14.23 -7.54 8.37
N ILE A 305 15.48 -7.04 8.41
CA ILE A 305 16.11 -6.60 9.66
C ILE A 305 15.38 -5.41 10.27
N ALA A 306 15.27 -4.29 9.55
CA ALA A 306 14.67 -3.08 10.08
C ALA A 306 13.16 -3.25 10.40
N PRO A 307 12.33 -3.86 9.52
CA PRO A 307 10.94 -4.15 9.84
C PRO A 307 10.76 -5.09 11.05
N GLY A 308 11.60 -6.13 11.16
CA GLY A 308 11.57 -7.06 12.28
C GLY A 308 11.90 -6.37 13.61
N LEU A 309 12.95 -5.54 13.63
CA LEU A 309 13.29 -4.73 14.80
C LEU A 309 12.21 -3.70 15.14
N CYS A 310 11.53 -3.14 14.14
CA CYS A 310 10.41 -2.22 14.35
C CYS A 310 9.26 -2.93 15.08
N ILE A 311 8.90 -4.13 14.64
CA ILE A 311 7.88 -4.96 15.29
C ILE A 311 8.29 -5.30 16.73
N GLY A 312 9.55 -5.68 16.95
CA GLY A 312 10.10 -5.94 18.28
C GLY A 312 10.03 -4.72 19.21
N GLY A 313 10.39 -3.54 18.70
CA GLY A 313 10.28 -2.27 19.43
C GLY A 313 8.84 -1.91 19.81
N ILE A 314 7.89 -2.09 18.89
CA ILE A 314 6.46 -1.91 19.15
C ILE A 314 5.99 -2.88 20.23
N GLY A 315 6.37 -4.15 20.14
CA GLY A 315 6.02 -5.17 21.14
C GLY A 315 6.58 -4.84 22.53
N LEU A 316 7.84 -4.40 22.60
CA LEU A 316 8.47 -4.03 23.86
C LEU A 316 7.84 -2.79 24.49
N GLU A 317 7.59 -1.73 23.70
CA GLU A 317 6.90 -0.54 24.21
C GLU A 317 5.47 -0.86 24.63
N TRP A 318 4.77 -1.74 23.91
CA TRP A 318 3.45 -2.23 24.28
C TRP A 318 3.48 -2.88 25.66
N VAL A 319 4.38 -3.84 25.89
CA VAL A 319 4.52 -4.54 27.18
C VAL A 319 4.85 -3.56 28.31
N CYS A 320 5.76 -2.61 28.09
CA CYS A 320 6.12 -1.59 29.07
C CYS A 320 4.94 -0.66 29.41
N HIS A 321 4.14 -0.27 28.41
CA HIS A 321 2.93 0.51 28.62
C HIS A 321 1.90 -0.26 29.44
N SER A 322 1.68 -1.53 29.11
CA SER A 322 0.75 -2.40 29.82
C SER A 322 1.09 -2.58 31.30
N ARG A 323 2.38 -2.67 31.66
CA ARG A 323 2.81 -2.79 33.07
C ARG A 323 2.56 -1.52 33.89
N LYS A 324 2.71 -0.34 33.30
CA LYS A 324 2.50 0.95 34.00
C LYS A 324 1.03 1.28 34.26
N SER A 325 0.09 0.65 33.55
CA SER A 325 -1.34 0.89 33.75
C SER A 325 -1.90 0.30 35.05
N GLY A 326 -1.10 -0.46 35.82
CA GLY A 326 -1.28 -0.72 37.26
C GLY A 326 -2.52 -1.49 37.72
N ASN A 327 -3.48 -1.79 36.85
CA ASN A 327 -4.77 -2.35 37.26
C ASN A 327 -4.90 -3.84 36.82
N PRO A 328 -4.81 -4.82 37.75
CA PRO A 328 -4.76 -6.25 37.44
C PRO A 328 -6.01 -6.80 36.74
N GLU A 329 -7.19 -6.19 36.96
CA GLU A 329 -8.45 -6.63 36.32
C GLU A 329 -8.58 -6.16 34.86
N LYS A 330 -7.87 -5.09 34.46
CA LYS A 330 -7.76 -4.65 33.05
C LYS A 330 -6.69 -5.42 32.25
N LYS A 331 -6.01 -6.37 32.89
CA LYS A 331 -4.84 -7.08 32.34
C LYS A 331 -5.22 -8.11 31.27
N ILE A 332 -6.49 -8.56 31.24
CA ILE A 332 -7.01 -9.57 30.30
C ILE A 332 -7.88 -8.95 29.19
N TYR A 333 -8.64 -7.88 29.47
CA TYR A 333 -9.46 -7.17 28.46
C TYR A 333 -8.96 -5.74 28.22
N TRP A 334 -8.03 -5.59 27.27
CA TRP A 334 -7.37 -4.31 26.91
C TRP A 334 -8.25 -3.32 26.14
N ILE A 335 -9.51 -3.66 25.91
CA ILE A 335 -10.52 -2.79 25.31
C ILE A 335 -11.72 -2.94 26.25
N PRO A 336 -12.03 -1.95 27.13
CA PRO A 336 -13.34 -1.98 27.78
C PRO A 336 -14.40 -2.10 26.69
N ALA A 337 -15.55 -2.75 26.94
CA ALA A 337 -16.64 -2.82 25.95
C ALA A 337 -17.06 -1.42 25.42
N SER A 338 -16.62 -0.35 26.08
CA SER A 338 -16.75 1.08 25.73
C SER A 338 -15.57 1.71 24.97
N ALA A 339 -14.47 1.02 24.65
CA ALA A 339 -13.36 1.62 23.92
C ALA A 339 -13.81 1.95 22.48
N GLY A 340 -13.71 3.23 22.14
CA GLY A 340 -14.27 3.76 20.91
C GLY A 340 -13.81 2.99 19.66
N MET A 341 -14.73 2.85 18.70
CA MET A 341 -14.59 2.18 17.40
C MET A 341 -13.21 2.29 16.72
N THR A 342 -12.51 3.42 16.86
CA THR A 342 -11.20 3.64 16.23
C THR A 342 -10.07 2.87 16.88
N ALA A 343 -10.10 2.68 18.20
CA ALA A 343 -9.08 1.89 18.90
C ALA A 343 -9.14 0.43 18.44
N SER A 344 -10.35 -0.13 18.32
CA SER A 344 -10.56 -1.49 17.82
C SER A 344 -10.04 -1.70 16.40
N ILE A 345 -10.38 -0.80 15.45
CA ILE A 345 -9.89 -0.86 14.07
C ILE A 345 -8.36 -0.73 14.00
N THR A 346 -7.79 0.20 14.77
CA THR A 346 -6.34 0.45 14.78
C THR A 346 -5.59 -0.78 15.30
N LYS A 347 -6.08 -1.37 16.41
CA LYS A 347 -5.52 -2.60 16.97
C LYS A 347 -5.63 -3.77 16.00
N ALA A 348 -6.81 -4.01 15.43
CA ALA A 348 -7.02 -5.10 14.49
C ALA A 348 -6.09 -4.97 13.29
N THR A 349 -5.98 -3.77 12.71
CA THR A 349 -5.08 -3.50 11.58
C THR A 349 -3.64 -3.83 11.92
N LEU A 350 -3.13 -3.29 13.05
CA LEU A 350 -1.75 -3.46 13.46
C LEU A 350 -1.42 -4.94 13.68
N LEU A 351 -2.27 -5.68 14.40
CA LEU A 351 -2.07 -7.10 14.66
C LEU A 351 -2.14 -7.93 13.37
N CYS A 352 -3.20 -7.77 12.58
CA CYS A 352 -3.38 -8.50 11.32
C CYS A 352 -2.22 -8.27 10.34
N SER A 353 -1.75 -7.03 10.22
CA SER A 353 -0.62 -6.65 9.37
C SER A 353 0.68 -7.29 9.84
N ILE A 354 1.03 -7.15 11.13
CA ILE A 354 2.25 -7.70 11.71
C ILE A 354 2.25 -9.24 11.63
N THR A 355 1.13 -9.89 11.94
CA THR A 355 1.01 -11.35 11.88
C THR A 355 1.31 -11.89 10.48
N LEU A 356 0.71 -11.31 9.44
CA LEU A 356 0.94 -11.75 8.06
C LEU A 356 2.36 -11.42 7.58
N PHE A 357 2.88 -10.25 7.95
CA PHE A 357 4.25 -9.87 7.60
C PHE A 357 5.27 -10.81 8.23
N LEU A 358 5.11 -11.16 9.51
CA LEU A 358 5.95 -12.14 10.20
C LEU A 358 5.82 -13.53 9.59
N LEU A 359 4.59 -13.97 9.28
CA LEU A 359 4.37 -15.26 8.60
C LEU A 359 5.13 -15.32 7.26
N GLY A 360 5.04 -14.26 6.45
CA GLY A 360 5.82 -14.12 5.22
C GLY A 360 7.32 -14.18 5.50
N GLY A 361 7.84 -13.37 6.43
CA GLY A 361 9.25 -13.32 6.79
C GLY A 361 9.82 -14.67 7.26
N LEU A 362 9.09 -15.41 8.10
CA LEU A 362 9.49 -16.73 8.58
C LEU A 362 9.55 -17.77 7.44
N ILE A 363 8.62 -17.70 6.48
CA ILE A 363 8.68 -18.54 5.29
C ILE A 363 9.89 -18.18 4.43
N ALA A 364 10.23 -16.89 4.32
CA ALA A 364 11.38 -16.39 3.54
C ALA A 364 12.71 -17.05 3.92
N MET A 365 12.94 -17.21 5.23
CA MET A 365 14.18 -17.77 5.76
C MET A 365 14.36 -19.26 5.39
N ASN A 366 13.26 -19.95 5.09
CA ASN A 366 13.21 -21.38 4.79
C ASN A 366 12.94 -21.68 3.32
N ILE A 367 13.02 -20.69 2.42
CA ILE A 367 12.86 -20.93 0.98
C ILE A 367 14.02 -21.77 0.47
N SER A 368 13.69 -22.95 -0.06
CA SER A 368 14.59 -23.80 -0.85
C SER A 368 13.93 -24.12 -2.21
N GLY A 369 14.73 -24.04 -3.28
CA GLY A 369 14.27 -24.32 -4.65
C GLY A 369 13.38 -23.24 -5.28
N ILE A 370 12.74 -23.59 -6.40
CA ILE A 370 11.94 -22.69 -7.25
C ILE A 370 10.47 -23.15 -7.27
N ASN A 371 9.89 -23.34 -6.10
CA ASN A 371 8.55 -23.91 -5.91
C ASN A 371 7.54 -22.85 -5.42
N VAL A 372 6.33 -23.30 -5.04
CA VAL A 372 5.24 -22.43 -4.55
C VAL A 372 5.47 -21.85 -3.13
N VAL A 373 6.58 -22.19 -2.45
CA VAL A 373 6.97 -21.51 -1.20
C VAL A 373 7.33 -20.04 -1.46
N ILE A 374 7.90 -19.73 -2.63
CA ILE A 374 8.21 -18.35 -3.03
C ILE A 374 6.94 -17.48 -3.03
N PRO A 375 5.84 -17.86 -3.71
CA PRO A 375 4.58 -17.14 -3.58
C PRO A 375 4.00 -17.11 -2.18
N ALA A 376 4.13 -18.17 -1.39
CA ALA A 376 3.68 -18.16 0.00
C ALA A 376 4.33 -17.02 0.80
N HIS A 377 5.65 -16.86 0.68
CA HIS A 377 6.40 -15.79 1.33
C HIS A 377 5.89 -14.41 0.94
N TYR A 378 5.85 -14.09 -0.36
CA TYR A 378 5.51 -12.73 -0.78
C TYR A 378 4.02 -12.42 -0.58
N HIS A 379 3.12 -13.41 -0.62
CA HIS A 379 1.73 -13.20 -0.22
C HIS A 379 1.63 -12.81 1.26
N GLY A 380 2.40 -13.43 2.16
CA GLY A 380 2.48 -13.01 3.57
C GLY A 380 2.98 -11.58 3.73
N SER A 381 4.16 -11.29 3.16
CA SER A 381 4.81 -9.99 3.29
C SER A 381 4.01 -8.85 2.67
N ILE A 382 3.62 -8.98 1.39
CA ILE A 382 2.93 -7.92 0.63
C ILE A 382 1.53 -7.67 1.17
N VAL A 383 0.79 -8.73 1.53
CA VAL A 383 -0.56 -8.55 2.10
C VAL A 383 -0.48 -7.98 3.52
N GLY A 384 0.54 -8.36 4.31
CA GLY A 384 0.84 -7.71 5.57
C GLY A 384 1.02 -6.20 5.42
N ILE A 385 1.84 -5.75 4.46
CA ILE A 385 2.01 -4.33 4.12
C ILE A 385 0.68 -3.71 3.67
N SER A 386 -0.06 -4.41 2.79
CA SER A 386 -1.34 -3.93 2.26
C SER A 386 -2.37 -3.69 3.36
N ILE A 387 -2.43 -4.53 4.40
CA ILE A 387 -3.31 -4.32 5.54
C ILE A 387 -2.92 -3.07 6.35
N ALA A 388 -1.62 -2.79 6.50
CA ALA A 388 -1.18 -1.52 7.10
C ALA A 388 -1.71 -0.33 6.28
N CYS A 389 -1.54 -0.38 4.96
CA CYS A 389 -2.06 0.63 4.04
C CYS A 389 -3.59 0.79 4.09
N MET A 390 -4.34 -0.32 4.24
CA MET A 390 -5.79 -0.28 4.45
C MET A 390 -6.14 0.45 5.76
N GLY A 391 -5.40 0.19 6.83
CA GLY A 391 -5.52 0.93 8.10
C GLY A 391 -5.27 2.43 7.93
N TYR A 392 -4.22 2.80 7.20
CA TYR A 392 -3.92 4.19 6.85
C TYR A 392 -5.11 4.86 6.14
N CYS A 393 -5.74 4.16 5.19
CA CYS A 393 -6.96 4.64 4.52
C CYS A 393 -8.11 4.85 5.52
N TYR A 394 -8.41 3.87 6.37
CA TYR A 394 -9.49 3.99 7.37
C TYR A 394 -9.28 5.16 8.33
N LEU A 395 -8.04 5.46 8.70
CA LEU A 395 -7.74 6.64 9.52
C LEU A 395 -8.02 7.95 8.77
N GLY A 396 -7.75 7.99 7.47
CA GLY A 396 -8.05 9.17 6.65
C GLY A 396 -9.54 9.38 6.41
N VAL A 397 -10.27 8.29 6.17
CA VAL A 397 -11.72 8.27 5.99
C VAL A 397 -12.48 8.87 7.18
N LYS A 398 -12.08 8.54 8.42
CA LYS A 398 -12.76 9.05 9.62
C LYS A 398 -12.59 10.56 9.81
N ARG A 399 -11.45 11.12 9.39
CA ARG A 399 -11.19 12.57 9.50
C ARG A 399 -12.17 13.36 8.62
N HIS A 400 -12.43 12.87 7.40
CA HIS A 400 -13.40 13.47 6.48
C HIS A 400 -14.83 13.49 7.05
N CYS A 401 -15.25 12.44 7.76
CA CYS A 401 -16.55 12.40 8.44
C CYS A 401 -16.64 13.39 9.61
N LYS A 402 -15.54 13.60 10.37
CA LYS A 402 -15.51 14.55 11.49
C LYS A 402 -15.54 16.00 11.01
N GLU A 403 -14.80 16.32 9.95
CA GLU A 403 -14.82 17.64 9.30
C GLU A 403 -16.21 17.96 8.72
N ARG A 404 -16.87 16.99 8.06
CA ARG A 404 -18.26 17.18 7.59
C ARG A 404 -19.22 17.49 8.74
N ARG A 405 -19.13 16.76 9.85
CA ARG A 405 -19.99 17.00 11.03
C ARG A 405 -19.70 18.37 11.67
N ALA A 406 -18.45 18.80 11.69
CA ALA A 406 -18.08 20.13 12.20
C ALA A 406 -18.56 21.27 11.28
N LEU A 407 -18.55 21.08 9.95
CA LEU A 407 -19.12 22.03 8.99
C LEU A 407 -20.64 22.16 9.13
N LEU A 408 -21.33 21.03 9.35
CA LEU A 408 -22.78 21.01 9.58
C LEU A 408 -23.17 21.68 10.92
N HIS A 409 -22.38 21.51 11.98
CA HIS A 409 -22.64 22.19 13.27
C HIS A 409 -22.09 23.62 13.35
N GLY A 410 -21.14 24.00 12.48
CA GLY A 410 -20.60 25.35 12.38
C GLY A 410 -21.50 26.32 11.63
N SER A 411 -22.45 25.82 10.83
CA SER A 411 -23.58 26.59 10.34
C SER A 411 -24.56 26.80 11.51
N LYS A 412 -24.30 27.84 12.30
CA LYS A 412 -25.30 28.40 13.20
C LYS A 412 -26.43 28.94 12.33
N ASN A 413 -27.47 28.14 12.13
CA ASN A 413 -28.76 28.68 11.75
C ASN A 413 -29.21 29.63 12.85
N ALA A 414 -29.46 30.87 12.44
CA ALA A 414 -30.14 31.93 13.15
C ALA A 414 -31.65 31.64 13.39
N PHE A 415 -32.06 30.37 13.38
CA PHE A 415 -33.41 29.95 13.71
C PHE A 415 -33.36 28.71 14.58
N GLY A 416 -33.69 28.89 15.85
CA GLY A 416 -33.91 27.79 16.78
C GLY A 416 -35.15 27.01 16.35
N VAL A 417 -34.98 25.76 15.92
CA VAL A 417 -36.06 24.78 15.83
C VAL A 417 -35.55 23.39 16.23
N ILE A 418 -35.83 23.06 17.48
CA ILE A 418 -36.32 21.80 18.06
C ILE A 418 -35.61 20.47 17.72
N SER A 419 -35.16 19.85 18.81
CA SER A 419 -34.76 18.45 19.01
C SER A 419 -35.90 17.44 18.76
N TRP A 420 -36.12 17.01 17.51
CA TRP A 420 -37.14 15.97 17.24
C TRP A 420 -36.76 14.89 16.20
N LEU A 421 -35.59 14.95 15.56
CA LEU A 421 -35.21 14.00 14.51
C LEU A 421 -34.47 12.73 14.96
N ASP A 422 -34.30 12.51 16.27
CA ASP A 422 -33.70 11.25 16.78
C ASP A 422 -34.70 10.09 16.94
N HIS A 423 -36.02 10.35 16.84
CA HIS A 423 -37.06 9.32 16.99
C HIS A 423 -37.72 8.84 15.68
N GLY A 424 -37.41 9.43 14.53
CA GLY A 424 -38.12 9.17 13.26
C GLY A 424 -37.66 7.95 12.43
N ILE A 425 -36.50 7.35 12.72
CA ILE A 425 -35.92 6.28 11.88
C ILE A 425 -36.28 4.86 12.38
N GLN A 426 -37.15 4.72 13.38
CA GLN A 426 -37.55 3.40 13.91
C GLN A 426 -38.83 2.80 13.29
N LYS A 427 -39.51 3.46 12.35
CA LYS A 427 -40.86 3.02 11.92
C LYS A 427 -41.09 2.79 10.43
N ILE A 428 -40.05 2.59 9.61
CA ILE A 428 -40.20 2.18 8.20
C ILE A 428 -39.36 0.93 7.94
N ASN A 429 -39.86 -0.22 8.38
CA ASN A 429 -39.69 -1.54 7.75
C ASN A 429 -40.34 -2.61 8.64
N LYS A 430 -41.68 -2.65 8.63
CA LYS A 430 -42.43 -3.88 8.87
C LYS A 430 -42.92 -4.33 7.50
N ASN A 431 -42.61 -5.57 7.14
CA ASN A 431 -42.97 -6.28 5.91
C ASN A 431 -42.06 -6.11 4.70
N ILE A 432 -40.84 -6.67 4.77
CA ILE A 432 -40.26 -7.42 3.65
C ILE A 432 -39.47 -8.60 4.24
N ASN A 433 -40.03 -9.81 4.14
CA ASN A 433 -39.37 -11.07 4.49
C ASN A 433 -38.45 -11.54 3.35
N ASN A 434 -37.42 -10.75 3.01
CA ASN A 434 -36.28 -11.22 2.22
C ASN A 434 -35.02 -11.00 3.05
N ILE A 435 -34.41 -12.10 3.48
CA ILE A 435 -33.12 -12.12 4.17
C ILE A 435 -32.05 -11.87 3.11
N ASP A 436 -31.87 -10.60 2.73
CA ASP A 436 -30.74 -10.18 1.91
C ASP A 436 -29.51 -10.02 2.81
N ILE A 437 -28.48 -10.83 2.55
CA ILE A 437 -27.13 -10.71 3.14
C ILE A 437 -26.61 -9.26 3.11
N PHE A 438 -26.98 -8.50 2.08
CA PHE A 438 -26.67 -7.08 1.96
C PHE A 438 -27.27 -6.22 3.09
N ASN A 439 -28.50 -6.48 3.52
CA ASN A 439 -29.17 -5.75 4.58
C ASN A 439 -28.58 -6.05 5.96
N TRP A 440 -28.02 -7.25 6.18
CA TRP A 440 -27.28 -7.59 7.40
C TRP A 440 -25.95 -6.80 7.52
N ILE A 441 -25.20 -6.71 6.42
CA ILE A 441 -23.98 -5.89 6.33
C ILE A 441 -24.28 -4.40 6.59
N LEU A 442 -25.47 -3.94 6.16
CA LEU A 442 -25.96 -2.57 6.35
C LEU A 442 -26.38 -2.24 7.79
N ARG A 443 -26.78 -3.24 8.61
CA ARG A 443 -27.33 -3.03 9.97
C ARG A 443 -26.28 -3.15 11.09
N SER A 444 -25.13 -3.74 10.79
CA SER A 444 -24.01 -3.86 11.73
C SER A 444 -23.40 -2.48 12.02
N SER A 445 -23.14 -2.20 13.30
CA SER A 445 -22.34 -1.07 13.76
C SER A 445 -21.11 -0.89 12.84
N ARG A 446 -21.01 0.25 12.14
CA ARG A 446 -20.00 0.51 11.09
C ARG A 446 -18.57 0.12 11.47
N GLY A 447 -18.26 0.07 12.76
CA GLY A 447 -16.97 -0.37 13.31
C GLY A 447 -16.75 -1.87 13.29
N MET A 448 -17.77 -2.64 13.66
CA MET A 448 -17.72 -4.11 13.72
C MET A 448 -17.51 -4.68 12.31
N THR A 449 -18.16 -4.08 11.30
CA THR A 449 -17.98 -4.47 9.89
C THR A 449 -16.56 -4.25 9.37
N ILE A 450 -15.88 -3.16 9.78
CA ILE A 450 -14.49 -2.88 9.38
C ILE A 450 -13.52 -3.88 10.03
N THR A 451 -13.68 -4.17 11.32
CA THR A 451 -12.81 -5.16 11.99
C THR A 451 -13.02 -6.56 11.44
N THR A 452 -14.27 -6.95 11.14
CA THR A 452 -14.57 -8.22 10.47
C THR A 452 -13.91 -8.30 9.11
N THR A 453 -13.90 -7.21 8.35
CA THR A 453 -13.20 -7.13 7.05
C THR A 453 -11.72 -7.48 7.17
N LEU A 454 -11.04 -6.91 8.16
CA LEU A 454 -9.62 -7.17 8.42
C LEU A 454 -9.38 -8.63 8.83
N TYR A 455 -10.18 -9.15 9.76
CA TYR A 455 -10.03 -10.54 10.22
C TYR A 455 -10.32 -11.55 9.12
N LEU A 456 -11.35 -11.32 8.31
CA LEU A 456 -11.72 -12.21 7.23
C LEU A 456 -10.65 -12.24 6.14
N LEU A 457 -10.13 -11.06 5.75
CA LEU A 457 -8.98 -10.96 4.84
C LEU A 457 -7.76 -11.70 5.40
N THR A 458 -7.41 -11.46 6.67
CA THR A 458 -6.23 -12.07 7.29
C THR A 458 -6.36 -13.58 7.42
N PHE A 459 -7.51 -14.08 7.86
CA PHE A 459 -7.76 -15.51 7.99
C PHE A 459 -7.69 -16.22 6.63
N GLY A 460 -8.35 -15.67 5.60
CA GLY A 460 -8.27 -16.21 4.24
C GLY A 460 -6.84 -16.24 3.71
N GLN A 461 -6.06 -15.19 3.98
CA GLN A 461 -4.66 -15.11 3.54
C GLN A 461 -3.75 -16.08 4.30
N ILE A 462 -3.96 -16.31 5.60
CA ILE A 462 -3.22 -17.34 6.33
C ILE A 462 -3.46 -18.72 5.71
N LEU A 463 -4.72 -19.07 5.41
CA LEU A 463 -5.06 -20.33 4.73
C LEU A 463 -4.41 -20.43 3.34
N HIS A 464 -4.44 -19.34 2.57
CA HIS A 464 -3.79 -19.25 1.28
C HIS A 464 -2.28 -19.52 1.38
N ILE A 465 -1.60 -18.78 2.26
CA ILE A 465 -0.16 -18.82 2.45
C ILE A 465 0.29 -20.18 2.95
N LEU A 466 -0.38 -20.74 3.96
CA LEU A 466 -0.03 -22.06 4.49
C LEU A 466 -0.28 -23.16 3.46
N GLY A 467 -1.35 -23.06 2.67
CA GLY A 467 -1.62 -24.00 1.58
C GLY A 467 -0.50 -24.01 0.55
N LEU A 468 -0.03 -22.83 0.13
CA LEU A 468 1.14 -22.71 -0.76
C LEU A 468 2.42 -23.23 -0.10
N ALA A 469 2.72 -22.82 1.14
CA ALA A 469 3.97 -23.17 1.81
C ALA A 469 4.11 -24.69 1.98
N PHE A 470 3.05 -25.34 2.48
CA PHE A 470 3.07 -26.80 2.65
C PHE A 470 3.03 -27.54 1.31
N ALA A 471 2.26 -27.09 0.32
CA ALA A 471 2.28 -27.69 -1.02
C ALA A 471 3.67 -27.59 -1.66
N GLY A 472 4.37 -26.46 -1.46
CA GLY A 472 5.74 -26.29 -1.93
C GLY A 472 6.74 -27.23 -1.25
N GLY A 473 6.52 -27.58 0.02
CA GLY A 473 7.27 -28.62 0.73
C GLY A 473 7.11 -30.02 0.11
N TYR A 474 6.00 -30.27 -0.59
CA TYR A 474 5.79 -31.47 -1.41
C TYR A 474 6.33 -31.34 -2.85
N GLY A 475 7.08 -30.27 -3.16
CA GLY A 475 7.73 -30.08 -4.47
C GLY A 475 6.84 -29.45 -5.54
N VAL A 476 5.67 -28.89 -5.19
CA VAL A 476 4.78 -28.26 -6.18
C VAL A 476 5.46 -27.04 -6.82
N MET A 477 5.70 -27.12 -8.13
CA MET A 477 6.39 -26.06 -8.87
C MET A 477 5.50 -24.83 -9.05
N ARG A 478 6.12 -23.65 -9.00
CA ARG A 478 5.42 -22.40 -9.33
C ARG A 478 5.30 -22.26 -10.85
N LYS A 479 4.24 -21.58 -11.30
CA LYS A 479 3.98 -21.24 -12.72
C LYS A 479 3.75 -22.46 -13.64
N ASP A 480 3.60 -23.67 -13.10
CA ASP A 480 3.28 -24.89 -13.84
C ASP A 480 1.97 -25.52 -13.31
N PRO A 481 0.85 -25.39 -14.06
CA PRO A 481 -0.44 -25.93 -13.65
C PRO A 481 -0.55 -27.46 -13.79
N ASN A 482 0.37 -28.11 -14.51
CA ASN A 482 0.27 -29.52 -14.88
C ASN A 482 1.17 -30.44 -14.03
N THR A 483 1.72 -29.91 -12.94
CA THR A 483 2.54 -30.71 -12.02
C THR A 483 1.75 -31.90 -11.48
N VAL A 484 2.30 -33.11 -11.65
CA VAL A 484 1.74 -34.32 -11.05
C VAL A 484 1.94 -34.23 -9.54
N MET A 485 0.83 -34.24 -8.79
CA MET A 485 0.84 -33.97 -7.35
C MET A 485 0.23 -35.12 -6.55
N PRO A 486 0.82 -35.47 -5.38
CA PRO A 486 0.21 -36.41 -4.44
C PRO A 486 -1.12 -35.86 -3.90
N LEU A 487 -1.97 -36.74 -3.37
CA LEU A 487 -3.29 -36.36 -2.83
C LEU A 487 -3.18 -35.28 -1.72
N SER A 488 -2.17 -35.37 -0.86
CA SER A 488 -1.88 -34.37 0.17
C SER A 488 -1.63 -32.99 -0.42
N ALA A 489 -0.79 -32.88 -1.46
CA ALA A 489 -0.53 -31.62 -2.15
C ALA A 489 -1.80 -31.08 -2.84
N LYS A 490 -2.64 -31.94 -3.43
CA LYS A 490 -3.93 -31.53 -4.00
C LYS A 490 -4.87 -30.94 -2.95
N LEU A 491 -4.96 -31.55 -1.76
CA LEU A 491 -5.75 -31.02 -0.65
C LEU A 491 -5.23 -29.66 -0.15
N LEU A 492 -3.91 -29.50 -0.05
CA LEU A 492 -3.27 -28.22 0.33
C LEU A 492 -3.49 -27.13 -0.72
N MET A 493 -3.45 -27.47 -2.01
CA MET A 493 -3.82 -26.56 -3.08
C MET A 493 -5.30 -26.19 -3.05
N GLY A 494 -6.18 -27.11 -2.62
CA GLY A 494 -7.58 -26.82 -2.31
C GLY A 494 -7.75 -25.84 -1.15
N MET A 495 -7.01 -26.03 -0.05
CA MET A 495 -6.98 -25.09 1.08
C MET A 495 -6.50 -23.70 0.64
N MET A 496 -5.48 -23.65 -0.22
CA MET A 496 -5.00 -22.41 -0.80
C MET A 496 -6.09 -21.66 -1.57
N GLY A 497 -6.82 -22.38 -2.45
CA GLY A 497 -7.95 -21.83 -3.20
C GLY A 497 -9.11 -21.37 -2.31
N GLY A 498 -9.46 -22.14 -1.29
CA GLY A 498 -10.50 -21.76 -0.32
C GLY A 498 -10.12 -20.52 0.49
N GLY A 499 -8.87 -20.45 0.97
CA GLY A 499 -8.35 -19.27 1.65
C GLY A 499 -8.38 -18.01 0.78
N TRP A 500 -8.05 -18.16 -0.51
CA TRP A 500 -8.12 -17.06 -1.46
C TRP A 500 -9.55 -16.52 -1.66
N LEU A 501 -10.55 -17.39 -1.79
CA LEU A 501 -11.96 -16.97 -1.90
C LEU A 501 -12.38 -16.13 -0.69
N ILE A 502 -12.05 -16.59 0.51
CA ILE A 502 -12.32 -15.86 1.76
C ILE A 502 -11.60 -14.50 1.71
N ALA A 503 -10.33 -14.47 1.32
CA ALA A 503 -9.57 -13.23 1.21
C ALA A 503 -10.19 -12.22 0.23
N ILE A 504 -10.70 -12.69 -0.91
CA ILE A 504 -11.40 -11.84 -1.90
C ILE A 504 -12.62 -11.17 -1.27
N VAL A 505 -13.43 -11.90 -0.50
CA VAL A 505 -14.61 -11.33 0.19
C VAL A 505 -14.16 -10.19 1.11
N GLY A 506 -13.10 -10.39 1.90
CA GLY A 506 -12.54 -9.34 2.76
C GLY A 506 -12.02 -8.13 1.97
N GLY A 507 -11.31 -8.37 0.85
CA GLY A 507 -10.83 -7.31 -0.02
C GLY A 507 -11.96 -6.48 -0.65
N LEU A 508 -13.00 -7.13 -1.17
CA LEU A 508 -14.16 -6.47 -1.76
C LEU A 508 -14.96 -5.68 -0.72
N MET A 509 -15.10 -6.21 0.49
CA MET A 509 -15.71 -5.47 1.61
C MET A 509 -14.93 -4.18 1.92
N PHE A 510 -13.60 -4.22 1.95
CA PHE A 510 -12.77 -3.03 2.14
C PHE A 510 -13.03 -1.98 1.05
N VAL A 511 -12.98 -2.40 -0.22
CA VAL A 511 -13.20 -1.51 -1.36
C VAL A 511 -14.59 -0.89 -1.28
N PHE A 512 -15.62 -1.68 -0.96
CA PHE A 512 -16.99 -1.21 -0.82
C PHE A 512 -17.13 -0.18 0.32
N ILE A 513 -16.60 -0.48 1.51
CA ILE A 513 -16.67 0.41 2.68
C ILE A 513 -15.95 1.73 2.41
N CYS A 514 -14.70 1.67 1.96
CA CYS A 514 -13.91 2.86 1.67
C CYS A 514 -14.49 3.63 0.48
N GLY A 515 -14.92 2.93 -0.57
CA GLY A 515 -15.57 3.49 -1.74
C GLY A 515 -16.80 4.29 -1.35
N LYS A 516 -17.68 3.70 -0.55
CA LYS A 516 -18.89 4.35 -0.03
C LYS A 516 -18.57 5.63 0.74
N ILE A 517 -17.58 5.63 1.62
CA ILE A 517 -17.32 6.81 2.47
C ILE A 517 -16.58 7.92 1.72
N ILE A 518 -15.69 7.57 0.79
CA ILE A 518 -14.83 8.51 0.08
C ILE A 518 -15.49 9.09 -1.18
N PHE A 519 -16.33 8.30 -1.88
CA PHE A 519 -16.97 8.72 -3.14
C PHE A 519 -18.42 9.15 -2.97
N LEU A 520 -19.18 8.66 -1.97
CA LEU A 520 -20.51 9.23 -1.70
C LEU A 520 -20.37 10.61 -1.03
N LYS A 521 -20.37 11.62 -1.90
CA LYS A 521 -20.87 12.95 -1.59
C LYS A 521 -22.37 12.77 -1.39
N ASN A 522 -22.87 12.66 -0.14
CA ASN A 522 -24.31 12.84 0.06
C ASN A 522 -24.64 14.26 -0.43
N LYS A 523 -25.20 14.33 -1.63
CA LYS A 523 -26.02 15.42 -2.13
C LYS A 523 -27.17 15.54 -1.13
N GLN A 524 -26.99 16.32 -0.07
CA GLN A 524 -28.11 17.10 0.42
C GLN A 524 -27.95 18.42 -0.32
N ASN A 525 -28.88 18.62 -1.26
CA ASN A 525 -29.05 19.83 -2.03
C ASN A 525 -29.11 21.00 -1.05
N TYR A 526 -28.26 21.99 -1.29
CA TYR A 526 -28.55 23.37 -0.91
C TYR A 526 -29.29 23.97 -2.10
N ASP A 527 -30.53 23.54 -2.29
CA ASP A 527 -31.53 24.25 -3.07
C ASP A 527 -32.75 24.23 -2.15
N ASP A 528 -32.85 25.27 -1.32
CA ASP A 528 -34.04 25.92 -0.74
C ASP A 528 -33.62 26.94 0.31
#